data_AF-A0A926B4F1-F1
#
_entry.id   AF-A0A926B4F1-F1
#
_cell.length_a   1.000
_cell.length_b   1.000
_cell.length_c   1.000
_cell.angle_alpha   90.00
_cell.angle_beta   90.00
_cell.angle_gamma   90.00
#
_symmetry.space_group_name_H-M   'P 1'
#
loop_
_entity.id
_entity.type
_entity.pdbx_description
1 polymer ?
#
loop_
_entity_poly.entity_id
_entity_poly.type
_entity_poly.pdbx_seq_one_letter_code
_entity_poly.pdbx_strand_id
1 'polypeptide(L)' 'IAMNRIAHLYKDGVGVEADKVEAAKWSVLAKRAANTDAVLDDFFRTLDEPTQRGALDAANRFRAG' A
#
# COMPACT_ATOMS: atom_id res chain seq x y z
N ILE A 1 10.23 -4.35 -9.41
CA ILE A 1 9.50 -3.30 -10.16
C ILE A 1 7.98 -3.65 -10.28
N ALA A 2 7.35 -4.23 -9.24
CA ALA A 2 5.94 -4.68 -9.32
C ALA A 2 5.02 -4.07 -8.24
N MET A 3 5.57 -3.64 -7.10
CA MET A 3 4.78 -3.22 -5.94
C MET A 3 3.94 -1.96 -6.17
N ASN A 4 4.47 -0.97 -6.89
CA ASN A 4 3.73 0.29 -7.15
C ASN A 4 2.54 0.03 -8.07
N ARG A 5 2.70 -0.84 -9.06
CA ARG A 5 1.63 -1.21 -9.99
C ARG A 5 0.51 -1.98 -9.29
N ILE A 6 0.86 -2.86 -8.33
CA ILE A 6 -0.11 -3.56 -7.50
C ILE A 6 -0.86 -2.55 -6.60
N ALA A 7 -0.16 -1.60 -5.98
CA ALA A 7 -0.79 -0.58 -5.16
C ALA A 7 -1.80 0.27 -5.94
N HIS A 8 -1.49 0.66 -7.18
CA HIS A 8 -2.42 1.39 -8.06
C HIS A 8 -3.63 0.55 -8.46
N LEU A 9 -3.47 -0.76 -8.69
CA LEU A 9 -4.61 -1.65 -8.97
C LEU A 9 -5.59 -1.73 -7.80
N TYR A 10 -5.09 -1.88 -6.58
CA TYR A 10 -5.94 -1.87 -5.38
C TYR A 10 -6.53 -0.48 -5.09
N LYS A 11 -5.81 0.60 -5.43
CA LYS A 11 -6.30 1.98 -5.30
C LYS A 11 -7.49 2.25 -6.22
N ASP A 12 -7.41 1.79 -7.46
CA ASP A 12 -8.38 2.12 -8.51
C ASP A 12 -9.51 1.09 -8.62
N GLY A 13 -9.45 -0.02 -7.87
CA GLY A 13 -10.48 -1.07 -7.87
C GLY A 13 -10.59 -1.82 -9.20
N VAL A 14 -9.54 -1.81 -10.02
CA VAL A 14 -9.56 -2.44 -11.35
C VAL A 14 -9.29 -3.94 -11.20
N GLY A 15 -10.37 -4.73 -11.16
CA GLY A 15 -10.32 -6.20 -11.13
C GLY A 15 -10.24 -6.85 -9.75
N VAL A 16 -10.23 -6.05 -8.67
CA VAL A 16 -10.32 -6.48 -7.26
C VAL A 16 -11.15 -5.47 -6.48
N GLU A 17 -11.82 -5.92 -5.41
CA GLU A 17 -12.54 -5.03 -4.49
C GLU A 17 -11.55 -3.99 -3.92
N ALA A 18 -11.94 -2.71 -3.93
CA ALA A 18 -11.05 -1.62 -3.56
C ALA A 18 -10.67 -1.72 -2.08
N ASP A 19 -9.50 -2.27 -1.79
CA ASP A 19 -8.96 -2.40 -0.44
C ASP A 19 -7.87 -1.35 -0.22
N LYS A 20 -8.25 -0.29 0.51
CA LYS A 20 -7.34 0.79 0.88
C LYS A 20 -6.20 0.31 1.78
N VAL A 21 -6.43 -0.72 2.62
CA VAL A 21 -5.41 -1.30 3.49
C VAL A 21 -4.37 -2.04 2.64
N GLU A 22 -4.81 -2.81 1.66
CA GLU A 22 -3.90 -3.55 0.78
C GLU A 22 -3.12 -2.60 -0.15
N ALA A 23 -3.76 -1.59 -0.75
CA ALA A 23 -3.07 -0.54 -1.52
C ALA A 23 -1.99 0.17 -0.69
N ALA A 24 -2.32 0.54 0.55
CA ALA A 24 -1.41 1.18 1.48
C ALA A 24 -0.26 0.26 1.92
N LYS A 25 -0.51 -1.03 2.12
CA LYS A 25 0.53 -2.02 2.41
C LYS A 25 1.56 -2.09 1.29
N TRP A 26 1.11 -2.14 0.03
CA TRP A 26 2.01 -2.15 -1.13
C TRP A 26 2.83 -0.85 -1.24
N SER A 27 2.24 0.31 -0.89
CA SER A 27 2.96 1.59 -0.78
C SER A 27 4.08 1.54 0.26
N VAL A 28 3.80 1.00 1.46
CA VAL A 28 4.79 0.85 2.54
C VAL A 28 5.94 -0.07 2.12
N LEU A 29 5.63 -1.21 1.49
CA LEU A 29 6.63 -2.16 1.01
C LEU A 29 7.50 -1.55 -0.11
N ALA A 30 6.89 -0.82 -1.03
CA ALA A 30 7.59 -0.09 -2.08
C ALA A 30 8.57 0.94 -1.51
N LYS A 31 8.13 1.75 -0.54
CA LYS A 31 8.98 2.72 0.17
C LYS A 31 10.17 2.06 0.86
N ARG A 32 9.96 0.92 1.52
CA ARG A 32 11.03 0.13 2.17
C ARG A 32 12.04 -0.45 1.18
N ALA A 33 11.61 -0.76 -0.04
CA ALA A 33 12.49 -1.22 -1.12
C ALA A 33 13.16 -0.07 -1.89
N ALA A 34 13.16 1.15 -1.35
CA ALA A 34 13.62 2.38 -2.02
C ALA A 34 12.94 2.64 -3.38
N ASN A 35 11.72 2.12 -3.57
CA ASN A 35 10.91 2.26 -4.77
C ASN A 35 9.70 3.16 -4.51
N THR A 36 9.96 4.35 -3.96
CA THR A 36 8.93 5.32 -3.57
C THR A 36 8.13 5.85 -4.76
N ASP A 37 6.83 6.04 -4.55
CA ASP A 37 5.90 6.65 -5.51
C ASP A 37 5.16 7.78 -4.79
N ALA A 38 5.27 9.01 -5.31
CA ALA A 38 4.68 10.19 -4.67
C ALA A 38 3.15 10.11 -4.58
N VAL A 39 2.48 9.47 -5.54
CA VAL A 39 1.02 9.31 -5.54
C VAL A 39 0.59 8.34 -4.44
N LEU A 40 1.35 7.27 -4.24
CA LEU A 40 1.07 6.29 -3.18
C LEU A 40 1.41 6.81 -1.78
N ASP A 41 2.43 7.67 -1.68
CA ASP A 41 2.81 8.33 -0.42
C ASP A 41 1.74 9.37 -0.01
N ASP A 42 1.22 10.13 -0.98
CA ASP A 42 0.12 11.07 -0.75
C ASP A 42 -1.19 10.33 -0.41
N PHE A 43 -1.54 9.31 -1.20
CA PHE A 43 -2.67 8.43 -0.90
C PHE A 43 -2.61 7.89 0.52
N PHE A 44 -1.47 7.33 0.96
CA PHE A 44 -1.30 6.79 2.31
C PHE A 44 -1.60 7.84 3.39
N ARG A 45 -1.17 9.10 3.19
CA ARG A 45 -1.41 10.20 4.15
C ARG A 45 -2.86 10.63 4.22
N THR A 46 -3.65 10.41 3.16
CA THR A 46 -5.09 10.72 3.16
C THR A 46 -5.95 9.66 3.86
N LEU A 47 -5.38 8.50 4.19
CA LEU A 47 -6.10 7.41 4.87
C LEU A 47 -6.31 7.71 6.36
N ASP A 48 -7.38 7.17 6.91
CA ASP A 48 -7.67 7.21 8.34
C ASP A 48 -6.70 6.31 9.14
N GLU A 49 -6.51 6.65 10.42
CA GLU A 49 -5.55 5.99 11.31
C GLU A 49 -5.72 4.47 11.41
N PRO A 50 -6.95 3.91 11.51
CA PRO A 50 -7.14 2.45 11.48
C PRO A 50 -6.61 1.79 10.21
N THR A 51 -6.86 2.41 9.04
CA THR A 51 -6.40 1.91 7.74
C THR A 51 -4.89 1.99 7.62
N GLN A 52 -4.28 3.11 8.02
CA GLN A 52 -2.82 3.26 8.03
C GLN A 52 -2.16 2.20 8.91
N ARG A 53 -2.72 1.96 10.11
CA ARG A 53 -2.21 0.96 11.05
C ARG A 53 -2.33 -0.46 10.49
N GLY A 54 -3.49 -0.81 9.92
CA GLY A 54 -3.69 -2.10 9.27
C GLY A 54 -2.70 -2.35 8.14
N ALA A 55 -2.42 -1.33 7.34
CA ALA A 55 -1.47 -1.40 6.23
C ALA A 55 -0.02 -1.62 6.71
N LEU A 56 0.37 -0.93 7.77
CA LEU A 56 1.69 -1.11 8.41
C LEU A 56 1.83 -2.51 9.01
N ASP A 57 0.80 -3.00 9.70
CA ASP A 57 0.78 -4.35 10.29
C ASP A 57 0.86 -5.42 9.19
N ALA A 58 0.10 -5.28 8.11
CA ALA A 58 0.15 -6.19 6.97
C ALA A 58 1.52 -6.17 6.27
N ALA A 59 2.13 -4.98 6.10
CA ALA A 59 3.45 -4.84 5.52
C ALA A 59 4.56 -5.43 6.42
N ASN A 60 4.39 -5.35 7.75
CA ASN A 60 5.29 -5.98 8.71
C ASN A 60 5.21 -7.51 8.65
N ARG A 61 3.99 -8.06 8.60
CA ARG A 61 3.76 -9.51 8.48
C ARG A 61 4.31 -10.09 7.19
N PHE A 62 4.21 -9.36 6.07
CA PHE A 62 4.71 -9.82 4.77
C PHE A 62 6.23 -10.06 4.74
N ARG A 63 7.00 -9.30 5.53
CA ARG A 63 8.48 -9.44 5.57
C ARG A 63 8.95 -10.54 6.52
N ALA A 64 8.06 -11.10 7.34
CA ALA A 64 8.40 -12.16 8.30
C ALA A 64 8.29 -13.58 7.70
N GLY A 65 8.11 -13.70 6.38
CA GLY A 65 8.10 -14.96 5.63
C GLY A 65 9.39 -15.20 4.87
#